data_AF-A0A1Q8AJT8-F1
#
_entry.id   AF-A0A1Q8AJT8-F1
#
_cell.length_a   1.000
_cell.length_b   1.000
_cell.length_c   1.000
_cell.angle_alpha   90.00
_cell.angle_beta   90.00
_cell.angle_gamma   90.00
#
_symmetry.space_group_name_H-M   'P 1'
#
loop_
_entity.id
_entity.type
_entity.pdbx_description
1 polymer ?
#
loop_
_entity_poly.entity_id
_entity_poly.type
_entity_poly.pdbx_seq_one_letter_code
_entity_poly.pdbx_strand_id
1 'polypeptide(L)'
;MPITYPGHYEVRRVSRNGGIRWGSCWVNVSHVLAELDVGFEEIDDGLWEVYFGPVWLGRLHETTGRIIDHLGRAARRKGGNHKGKVLPIS
;
A
#
# COMPACT_ATOMS: atom_id res chain seq x y z
N MET A 1 7.09 21.89 1.69
CA MET A 1 6.97 21.73 0.24
C MET A 1 6.24 20.43 -0.03
N PRO A 2 5.47 20.30 -1.12
CA PRO A 2 4.91 19.01 -1.52
C PRO A 2 6.05 18.03 -1.81
N ILE A 3 5.83 16.74 -1.55
CA ILE A 3 6.77 15.68 -1.94
C ILE A 3 6.76 15.61 -3.47
N THR A 4 7.93 15.64 -4.09
CA THR A 4 8.10 15.47 -5.53
C THR A 4 8.88 14.18 -5.76
N TYR A 5 8.31 13.28 -6.56
CA TYR A 5 8.97 12.05 -6.96
C TYR A 5 9.72 12.24 -8.28
N PRO A 6 10.80 11.48 -8.53
CA PRO A 6 11.44 11.43 -9.84
C PRO A 6 10.46 11.04 -10.96
N GLY A 7 10.73 11.48 -12.20
CA GLY A 7 9.82 11.29 -13.32
C GLY A 7 9.60 9.84 -13.76
N HIS A 8 10.49 8.92 -13.38
CA HIS A 8 10.37 7.49 -13.65
C HIS A 8 9.51 6.73 -12.62
N TYR A 9 9.07 7.40 -11.55
CA TYR A 9 8.19 6.78 -10.58
C TYR A 9 6.75 6.79 -11.10
N GLU A 10 6.04 5.67 -10.92
CA GLU A 10 4.59 5.71 -10.95
C GLU A 10 4.08 6.27 -9.62
N VAL A 11 3.36 7.39 -9.65
CA VAL A 11 2.83 8.02 -8.44
C VAL A 11 1.33 7.71 -8.32
N ARG A 12 0.92 7.14 -7.19
CA ARG A 12 -0.49 6.85 -6.92
C ARG A 12 -0.94 7.44 -5.59
N ARG A 13 -2.13 8.05 -5.61
CA ARG A 13 -2.82 8.57 -4.43
C ARG A 13 -3.42 7.42 -3.62
N VAL A 14 -3.06 7.32 -2.34
CA VAL A 14 -3.66 6.34 -1.43
C VAL A 14 -5.09 6.77 -1.10
N SER A 15 -6.05 5.87 -1.28
CA SER A 15 -7.45 6.16 -0.93
C SER A 15 -7.66 6.19 0.60
N ARG A 16 -8.81 6.70 1.04
CA ARG A 16 -9.18 6.79 2.48
C ARG A 16 -9.12 5.46 3.24
N ASN A 17 -9.24 4.33 2.56
CA ASN A 17 -9.14 3.00 3.19
C ASN A 17 -7.70 2.47 3.28
N GLY A 18 -6.70 3.28 2.93
CA GLY A 18 -5.28 2.94 3.06
C GLY A 18 -4.73 2.07 1.93
N GLY A 19 -5.42 1.97 0.79
CA GLY A 19 -4.93 1.22 -0.37
C GLY A 19 -5.06 1.98 -1.69
N ILE A 20 -4.50 1.37 -2.72
CA ILE A 20 -4.49 1.86 -4.10
C ILE A 20 -5.05 0.79 -5.04
N ARG A 21 -5.47 1.20 -6.24
CA ARG A 21 -5.62 0.27 -7.36
C ARG A 21 -4.29 0.08 -8.05
N TRP A 22 -3.98 -1.17 -8.40
CA TRP A 22 -2.83 -1.57 -9.22
C TRP A 22 -3.34 -2.56 -10.27
N GLY A 23 -3.49 -2.12 -11.52
CA GLY A 23 -4.28 -2.86 -12.52
C GLY A 23 -5.67 -3.24 -12.01
N SER A 24 -6.01 -4.54 -12.08
CA SER A 24 -7.25 -5.09 -11.54
C SER A 24 -7.22 -5.37 -10.03
N CYS A 25 -6.04 -5.28 -9.39
CA CYS A 25 -5.83 -5.61 -7.99
C CYS A 25 -6.00 -4.39 -7.07
N TRP A 26 -6.33 -4.67 -5.80
CA TRP A 26 -6.26 -3.68 -4.72
C TRP A 26 -5.06 -4.02 -3.84
N VAL A 27 -4.17 -3.04 -3.67
CA VAL A 27 -2.94 -3.17 -2.89
C VAL A 27 -3.08 -2.35 -1.61
N ASN A 28 -2.84 -2.99 -0.47
CA ASN A 28 -2.80 -2.29 0.82
C ASN A 28 -1.46 -1.56 0.96
N VAL A 29 -1.52 -0.27 1.28
CA VAL A 29 -0.33 0.56 1.51
C VAL A 29 -0.24 0.86 3.01
N SER A 30 -1.06 1.78 3.51
CA SER A 30 -1.21 2.11 4.93
C SER A 30 -2.35 3.11 5.10
N HIS A 31 -3.15 2.95 6.16
CA HIS A 31 -4.18 3.94 6.51
C HIS A 31 -3.58 5.28 6.98
N VAL A 32 -2.35 5.27 7.49
CA VAL A 32 -1.63 6.49 7.90
C VAL A 32 -1.33 7.39 6.70
N LEU A 33 -1.22 6.81 5.50
CA LEU A 33 -0.93 7.53 4.26
C LEU A 33 -2.19 7.88 3.46
N ALA A 34 -3.38 7.74 4.05
CA ALA A 34 -4.64 8.08 3.38
C ALA A 34 -4.60 9.49 2.79
N GLU A 35 -5.03 9.61 1.52
CA GLU A 35 -5.06 10.85 0.75
C GLU A 35 -3.68 11.46 0.41
N LEU A 36 -2.59 10.76 0.70
CA LEU A 36 -1.23 11.14 0.32
C LEU A 36 -0.75 10.39 -0.93
N ASP A 37 0.19 10.99 -1.65
CA ASP A 37 0.84 10.40 -2.82
C ASP A 37 2.04 9.55 -2.43
N VAL A 38 2.09 8.34 -2.98
CA VAL A 38 3.16 7.36 -2.78
C VAL A 38 3.78 7.05 -4.14
N GLY A 39 5.11 6.97 -4.15
CA GLY A 39 5.91 6.70 -5.33
C GLY A 39 6.26 5.22 -5.47
N PHE A 40 6.19 4.70 -6.68
CA PHE A 40 6.51 3.33 -7.03
C PHE A 40 7.60 3.35 -8.12
N GLU A 41 8.79 2.88 -7.78
CA GLU A 41 9.92 2.76 -8.69
C GLU A 41 10.02 1.33 -9.21
N GLU A 42 9.88 1.15 -10.52
CA GLU A 42 10.07 -0.14 -11.16
C GLU A 42 11.54 -0.54 -11.07
N ILE A 43 11.81 -1.75 -10.60
CA ILE A 43 13.17 -2.29 -10.49
C ILE A 43 13.38 -3.57 -11.30
N ASP A 44 12.30 -4.28 -11.63
CA ASP A 44 12.26 -5.47 -12.48
C ASP A 44 10.79 -5.73 -12.89
N ASP A 45 10.57 -6.68 -13.79
CA ASP A 45 9.24 -7.06 -14.27
C ASP A 45 8.32 -7.46 -13.10
N GLY A 46 7.29 -6.65 -12.87
CA GLY A 46 6.33 -6.85 -11.78
C GLY A 46 6.88 -6.64 -10.36
N LEU A 47 8.06 -6.02 -10.21
CA LEU A 47 8.67 -5.67 -8.93
C LEU A 47 8.89 -4.15 -8.81
N TRP A 48 8.34 -3.57 -7.74
CA TRP A 48 8.41 -2.13 -7.51
C TRP A 48 8.89 -1.81 -6.11
N GLU A 49 9.82 -0.88 -5.97
CA GLU A 49 10.12 -0.28 -4.67
C GLU A 49 9.13 0.84 -4.36
N VAL A 50 8.63 0.85 -3.14
CA VAL A 50 7.55 1.76 -2.72
C VAL A 50 8.10 2.75 -1.73
N TYR A 51 7.92 4.04 -2.03
CA TYR A 51 8.47 5.15 -1.24
C TYR A 51 7.40 6.17 -0.87
N PHE A 52 7.45 6.66 0.36
CA PHE A 52 6.80 7.91 0.77
C PHE A 52 7.87 8.99 0.98
N GLY A 53 8.06 9.84 -0.03
CA GLY A 53 9.21 10.74 -0.09
C GLY A 53 10.52 9.95 0.09
N PRO A 54 11.36 10.27 1.09
CA PRO A 54 12.62 9.56 1.32
C PRO A 54 12.46 8.22 2.07
N VAL A 55 11.25 7.85 2.49
CA VAL A 55 11.02 6.65 3.32
C VAL A 55 10.64 5.47 2.46
N TRP A 56 11.49 4.43 2.45
CA TRP A 56 11.15 3.15 1.84
C TRP A 56 10.11 2.41 2.68
N LEU A 57 8.99 2.06 2.05
CA LEU A 57 7.86 1.36 2.69
C LEU A 57 7.93 -0.15 2.46
N GLY A 58 8.57 -0.59 1.38
CA GLY A 58 8.66 -2.00 1.02
C GLY A 58 8.74 -2.22 -0.49
N ARG A 59 8.61 -3.49 -0.88
CA ARG A 59 8.58 -3.92 -2.29
C ARG A 59 7.22 -4.48 -2.67
N LEU A 60 6.57 -3.90 -3.67
CA LEU A 60 5.37 -4.46 -4.28
C LEU A 60 5.77 -5.60 -5.21
N HIS A 61 5.15 -6.75 -5.01
CA HIS A 61 5.14 -7.87 -5.95
C HIS A 61 3.79 -7.89 -6.66
N GLU A 62 3.75 -7.53 -7.94
CA GLU A 62 2.51 -7.45 -8.73
C GLU A 62 1.73 -8.76 -8.74
N THR A 63 2.45 -9.88 -8.91
CA THR A 63 1.88 -11.23 -8.94
C THR A 63 1.05 -11.56 -7.71
N THR A 64 1.38 -10.96 -6.55
CA THR A 64 0.66 -11.18 -5.29
C THR A 64 -0.17 -9.98 -4.84
N GLY A 65 0.04 -8.80 -5.44
CA GLY A 65 -0.54 -7.53 -5.01
C GLY A 65 -0.16 -7.12 -3.59
N ARG A 66 1.04 -7.49 -3.12
CA ARG A 66 1.51 -7.24 -1.75
C ARG A 66 2.80 -6.43 -1.71
N ILE A 67 2.84 -5.50 -0.76
CA ILE A 67 4.06 -4.79 -0.36
C ILE A 67 4.72 -5.56 0.78
N ILE A 68 5.98 -5.93 0.63
CA ILE A 68 6.79 -6.62 1.65
C ILE A 68 7.80 -5.63 2.23
N ASP A 69 7.78 -5.43 3.55
CA ASP A 69 8.74 -4.56 4.25
C ASP A 69 10.05 -5.30 4.63
N HIS A 70 10.98 -4.60 5.27
CA HIS A 70 12.27 -5.16 5.72
C HIS A 70 12.12 -6.27 6.78
N LEU A 71 10.96 -6.37 7.43
CA LEU A 71 10.66 -7.43 8.40
C LEU A 71 10.08 -8.68 7.70
N GLY A 72 10.05 -8.69 6.36
CA GLY A 72 9.44 -9.76 5.58
C GLY A 72 7.91 -9.80 5.73
N ARG A 73 7.30 -8.78 6.34
CA ARG A 73 5.86 -8.75 6.55
C ARG A 73 5.21 -8.24 5.28
N ALA A 74 4.34 -9.05 4.71
CA ALA A 74 3.37 -8.51 3.76
C ALA A 74 2.51 -7.48 4.50
N ALA A 75 2.20 -6.35 3.85
CA ALA A 75 1.20 -5.38 4.27
C ALA A 75 -0.19 -6.06 4.31
N ARG A 76 -0.39 -6.90 5.33
CA ARG A 76 -1.66 -7.42 5.88
C ARG A 76 -1.37 -8.27 7.11
N ARG A 77 -1.80 -7.77 8.27
CA ARG A 77 -2.57 -8.64 9.18
C ARG A 77 -3.90 -8.93 8.47
N LYS A 78 -4.42 -10.16 8.52
CA LYS A 78 -5.81 -10.43 8.11
C LYS A 78 -6.69 -9.43 8.85
N GLY A 79 -7.26 -8.47 8.14
CA GLY A 79 -8.29 -7.59 8.69
C GLY A 79 -9.47 -8.46 9.08
N GLY A 80 -9.59 -8.77 10.37
CA GLY A 80 -10.87 -9.14 10.95
C GLY A 80 -11.80 -7.96 10.68
N ASN A 81 -12.88 -8.21 9.95
CA ASN A 81 -13.96 -7.26 9.81
C ASN A 81 -14.42 -6.92 11.24
N HIS A 82 -14.21 -5.69 11.72
CA HIS A 82 -14.85 -5.20 12.95
C HIS A 82 -16.36 -4.96 12.70
N LYS A 83 -17.04 -5.90 12.03
CA LYS A 83 -18.47 -6.09 12.27
C LYS A 83 -18.53 -6.78 13.62
N GLY A 84 -18.59 -5.97 14.68
CA GLY A 84 -18.89 -6.43 16.02
C GLY A 84 -20.05 -7.41 15.92
N LYS A 85 -19.82 -8.64 16.37
CA LYS A 85 -20.89 -9.60 16.61
C LYS A 85 -21.72 -8.96 17.72
N VAL A 86 -22.79 -8.25 17.36
CA VAL A 86 -23.80 -7.86 18.35
C VAL A 86 -24.38 -9.18 18.84
N LEU A 87 -23.97 -9.59 20.04
CA LEU A 87 -24.61 -10.70 20.73
C LEU A 87 -26.06 -10.26 21.01
N PRO A 88 -27.06 -11.10 20.74
CA PRO A 88 -28.44 -10.76 21.07
C PRO A 88 -28.52 -10.58 22.59
N ILE A 89 -29.03 -9.43 23.02
CA ILE A 89 -29.37 -9.20 24.42
C ILE A 89 -30.55 -10.13 24.71
N SER A 90 -30.34 -11.09 25.61
CA SER A 90 -31.41 -11.88 26.22
C SER A 90 -31.99 -11.12 27.42
#